data_AF-A0A2T4AX28-F1
#
_entry.id   AF-A0A2T4AX28-F1
#
_cell.length_a   1.000
_cell.length_b   1.000
_cell.length_c   1.000
_cell.angle_alpha   90.00
_cell.angle_beta   90.00
_cell.angle_gamma   90.00
#
_symmetry.space_group_name_H-M   'P 1'
#
loop_
_entity.id
_entity.type
_entity.pdbx_description
1 polymer ?
#
loop_
_entity_poly.entity_id
_entity_poly.type
_entity_poly.pdbx_seq_one_letter_code
_entity_poly.pdbx_strand_id
1 'polypeptide(L)'
;MKMSKEHPPQLWNSVIDNDYAAFAKIHTRLLNAPATLKHAPIRIYVPSSPSPSAAAPAAGEAGSFRVVQSLVPVVAPDRKPKLLGQALKDLMPTLFPSSRDPVLASVVLHGVPAPFSAPLGEMMREAAYPDGWLCFVVVV
;
A
#
# COMPACT_ATOMS: atom_id res chain seq x y z
N MET A 1 -13.85 -11.57 -15.81
CA MET A 1 -14.03 -10.22 -15.22
C MET A 1 -15.25 -9.57 -15.87
N LYS A 2 -16.21 -9.02 -15.10
CA LYS A 2 -17.43 -8.39 -15.63
C LYS A 2 -17.20 -6.91 -16.00
N MET A 3 -16.22 -6.65 -16.86
CA MET A 3 -15.93 -5.30 -17.37
C MET A 3 -16.12 -5.29 -18.89
N SER A 4 -16.79 -4.26 -19.43
CA SER A 4 -16.78 -4.01 -20.88
C SER A 4 -15.34 -3.76 -21.36
N LYS A 5 -15.10 -3.99 -22.65
CA LYS A 5 -13.81 -3.75 -23.31
C LYS A 5 -13.37 -2.28 -23.27
N GLU A 6 -14.31 -1.36 -23.06
CA GLU A 6 -14.07 0.08 -23.06
C GLU A 6 -13.52 0.58 -21.71
N HIS A 7 -13.79 -0.11 -20.60
CA HIS A 7 -13.40 0.39 -19.29
C HIS A 7 -11.89 0.41 -19.03
N PRO A 8 -11.06 -0.59 -19.43
CA PRO A 8 -9.63 -0.52 -19.16
C PRO A 8 -8.92 0.65 -19.87
N PRO A 9 -9.15 0.90 -21.18
CA PRO A 9 -8.63 2.10 -21.84
C PRO A 9 -9.11 3.40 -21.18
N GLN A 10 -10.39 3.46 -20.77
CA GLN A 10 -10.93 4.65 -20.12
C GLN A 10 -10.31 4.89 -18.74
N LEU A 11 -10.04 3.83 -17.96
CA LEU A 11 -9.33 3.93 -16.69
C LEU A 11 -7.93 4.48 -16.90
N TRP A 12 -7.20 3.95 -17.88
CA TRP A 12 -5.85 4.42 -18.23
C TRP A 12 -5.83 5.89 -18.65
N ASN A 13 -6.70 6.27 -19.59
CA ASN A 13 -6.78 7.66 -20.06
C ASN A 13 -7.16 8.62 -18.93
N SER A 14 -8.08 8.24 -18.02
CA SER A 14 -8.44 9.07 -16.88
C SER A 14 -7.26 9.38 -15.94
N VAL A 15 -6.27 8.48 -15.85
CA VAL A 15 -5.04 8.73 -15.08
C VAL A 15 -4.11 9.68 -15.83
N ILE A 16 -3.93 9.49 -17.14
CA ILE A 16 -3.13 10.39 -18.00
C ILE A 16 -3.69 11.82 -17.96
N ASP A 17 -4.99 11.94 -18.13
CA ASP A 17 -5.70 13.22 -18.25
C ASP A 17 -5.97 13.87 -16.88
N ASN A 18 -5.61 13.20 -15.78
CA ASN A 18 -5.88 13.61 -14.40
C ASN A 18 -7.38 13.88 -14.13
N ASP A 19 -8.27 13.08 -14.74
CA ASP A 19 -9.71 13.15 -14.55
C ASP A 19 -10.17 12.18 -13.46
N TYR A 20 -10.19 12.68 -12.22
CA TYR A 20 -10.66 11.92 -11.07
C TYR A 20 -12.10 11.43 -11.20
N ALA A 21 -13.00 12.22 -11.80
CA ALA A 21 -14.41 11.87 -11.89
C ALA A 21 -14.64 10.70 -12.87
N ALA A 22 -13.90 10.67 -13.98
CA ALA A 22 -13.89 9.53 -14.90
C ALA A 22 -13.25 8.30 -14.26
N PHE A 23 -12.11 8.47 -13.58
CA PHE A 23 -11.42 7.39 -12.87
C PHE A 23 -12.34 6.72 -11.84
N ALA A 24 -12.96 7.51 -10.95
CA ALA A 24 -13.77 7.02 -9.84
C ALA A 24 -14.99 6.20 -10.31
N LYS A 25 -15.62 6.55 -11.43
CA LYS A 25 -16.77 5.81 -12.00
C LYS A 25 -16.43 4.36 -12.35
N ILE A 26 -15.19 4.12 -12.78
CA ILE A 26 -14.70 2.78 -13.16
C ILE A 26 -14.08 2.10 -11.95
N HIS A 27 -13.24 2.81 -11.20
CA HIS A 27 -12.48 2.29 -10.08
C HIS A 27 -13.37 1.77 -8.95
N THR A 28 -14.49 2.44 -8.66
CA THR A 28 -15.47 1.95 -7.67
C THR A 28 -16.06 0.59 -8.02
N ARG A 29 -16.12 0.21 -9.30
CA ARG A 29 -16.55 -1.15 -9.70
C ARG A 29 -15.53 -2.23 -9.39
N LEU A 30 -14.25 -1.87 -9.26
CA LEU A 30 -13.16 -2.79 -8.94
C LEU A 30 -13.04 -3.00 -7.42
N LEU A 31 -13.10 -1.91 -6.65
CA LEU A 31 -12.89 -1.96 -5.19
C LEU A 31 -14.17 -2.02 -4.36
N ASN A 32 -15.27 -1.44 -4.84
CA ASN A 32 -16.58 -1.43 -4.18
C ASN A 32 -17.60 -2.32 -4.90
N ALA A 33 -17.12 -3.40 -5.54
CA ALA A 33 -18.01 -4.42 -6.08
C ALA A 33 -18.89 -5.01 -4.96
N PRO A 34 -20.09 -5.53 -5.26
CA PRO A 34 -20.96 -6.18 -4.26
C PRO A 34 -20.30 -7.35 -3.51
N ALA A 35 -19.19 -7.88 -4.03
CA ALA A 35 -18.40 -8.91 -3.37
C ALA A 35 -17.45 -8.28 -2.33
N THR A 36 -17.48 -8.81 -1.11
CA THR A 36 -16.60 -8.38 -0.02
C THR A 36 -15.12 -8.49 -0.42
N LEU A 37 -14.37 -7.40 -0.25
CA LEU A 37 -12.91 -7.39 -0.41
C LEU A 37 -12.30 -8.45 0.50
N LYS A 38 -11.50 -9.37 -0.07
CA LYS A 38 -10.89 -10.48 0.69
C LYS A 38 -9.48 -10.14 1.17
N HIS A 39 -8.68 -9.55 0.27
CA HIS A 39 -7.27 -9.24 0.51
C HIS A 39 -6.95 -7.82 0.04
N ALA A 40 -6.02 -7.19 0.73
CA ALA A 40 -5.34 -5.97 0.34
C ALA A 40 -3.99 -6.33 -0.33
N PRO A 41 -3.78 -6.01 -1.61
CA PRO A 41 -2.46 -6.00 -2.21
C PRO A 41 -1.60 -4.88 -1.62
N ILE A 42 -0.49 -5.26 -0.99
CA ILE A 42 0.42 -4.35 -0.30
C ILE A 42 1.83 -4.44 -0.90
N ARG A 43 2.45 -3.30 -1.16
CA ARG A 43 3.88 -3.13 -1.41
C ARG A 43 4.50 -2.29 -0.30
N ILE A 44 5.59 -2.77 0.28
CA ILE A 44 6.37 -2.06 1.30
C ILE A 44 7.77 -1.83 0.76
N TYR A 45 8.17 -0.57 0.68
CA TYR A 45 9.49 -0.12 0.28
C TYR A 45 10.34 0.08 1.52
N VAL A 46 11.39 -0.71 1.66
CA VAL A 46 12.32 -0.68 2.79
C VAL A 46 13.63 -0.08 2.30
N PRO A 47 13.99 1.15 2.71
CA PRO A 47 15.27 1.74 2.35
C PRO A 47 16.42 0.84 2.81
N SER A 48 17.40 0.62 1.93
CA SER A 48 18.64 -0.06 2.29
C SER A 48 19.66 0.99 2.69
N SER A 49 20.31 0.83 3.84
CA SER A 49 21.46 1.67 4.18
C SER A 49 22.56 1.48 3.14
N PRO A 50 23.26 2.55 2.70
CA PRO A 50 24.44 2.39 1.88
C PRO A 50 25.47 1.55 2.66
N SER A 51 26.11 0.61 1.98
CA SER A 51 27.20 -0.17 2.57
C SER A 51 28.29 0.80 3.08
N PRO A 52 28.85 0.61 4.28
CA PRO A 52 29.91 1.47 4.81
C PRO A 52 31.20 1.45 3.95
N SER A 53 31.31 0.53 2.98
CA SER A 53 32.39 0.48 2.00
C SER A 53 32.07 1.21 0.69
N ALA A 54 30.86 1.71 0.49
CA ALA A 54 30.52 2.55 -0.64
C ALA A 54 30.97 3.99 -0.34
N ALA A 55 31.74 4.59 -1.25
CA ALA A 55 32.04 6.02 -1.20
C ALA A 55 30.73 6.81 -1.06
N ALA A 56 30.81 7.98 -0.40
CA ALA A 56 29.64 8.84 -0.21
C ALA A 56 28.86 8.97 -1.52
N PRO A 57 27.53 8.72 -1.53
CA PRO A 57 26.75 8.75 -2.75
C PRO A 57 26.91 10.12 -3.39
N ALA A 58 27.30 10.15 -4.66
CA ALA A 58 27.38 11.39 -5.40
C ALA A 58 25.99 12.06 -5.40
N ALA A 59 25.93 13.39 -5.34
CA ALA A 59 24.66 14.11 -5.41
C ALA A 59 23.90 13.71 -6.70
N GLY A 60 22.83 12.92 -6.55
CA GLY A 60 22.06 12.36 -7.65
C GLY A 60 22.04 10.84 -7.76
N GLU A 61 22.77 10.10 -6.92
CA GLU A 61 22.70 8.63 -6.91
C GLU A 61 21.40 8.17 -6.23
N ALA A 62 20.54 7.47 -6.96
CA ALA A 62 19.27 6.96 -6.45
C ALA A 62 19.55 5.96 -5.31
N GLY A 63 18.96 6.20 -4.14
CA GLY A 63 19.06 5.28 -3.00
C GLY A 63 18.56 3.88 -3.36
N SER A 64 19.20 2.84 -2.80
CA SER A 64 18.75 1.46 -2.99
C SER A 64 17.69 1.09 -1.95
N PHE A 65 16.73 0.24 -2.34
CA PHE A 65 15.67 -0.23 -1.45
C PHE A 65 15.26 -1.66 -1.79
N ARG A 66 14.67 -2.35 -0.80
CA ARG A 66 14.01 -3.64 -0.98
C ARG A 66 12.51 -3.46 -1.05
N VAL A 67 11.85 -4.21 -1.93
CA VAL A 67 10.37 -4.27 -2.00
C VAL A 67 9.87 -5.57 -1.39
N VAL A 68 8.92 -5.46 -0.46
CA VAL A 68 8.13 -6.58 0.04
C VAL A 68 6.72 -6.46 -0.53
N GLN A 69 6.29 -7.47 -1.27
CA GLN A 69 4.96 -7.51 -1.89
C GLN A 69 4.15 -8.68 -1.32
N SER A 70 2.94 -8.42 -0.85
CA SER A 70 2.09 -9.47 -0.26
C SER A 70 0.58 -9.20 -0.43
N LEU A 71 -0.21 -10.26 -0.41
CA LEU A 71 -1.67 -10.20 -0.33
C LEU A 71 -2.10 -10.45 1.11
N VAL A 72 -2.63 -9.43 1.78
CA VAL A 72 -2.96 -9.49 3.20
C VAL A 72 -4.47 -9.58 3.38
N PRO A 73 -5.01 -10.55 4.15
CA PRO A 73 -6.44 -10.59 4.45
C PRO A 73 -6.91 -9.30 5.12
N VAL A 74 -8.02 -8.72 4.66
CA VAL A 74 -8.56 -7.48 5.25
C VAL A 74 -9.40 -7.72 6.51
N VAL A 75 -9.67 -8.99 6.82
CA VAL A 75 -10.39 -9.44 8.00
C VAL A 75 -9.49 -10.42 8.76
N ALA A 76 -9.35 -10.21 10.07
CA ALA A 76 -8.59 -11.07 10.96
C ALA A 76 -9.39 -12.37 11.31
N PRO A 77 -8.74 -13.41 11.87
CA PRO A 77 -9.43 -14.66 12.21
C PRO A 77 -10.62 -14.51 13.17
N ASP A 78 -10.60 -13.47 14.00
CA ASP A 78 -11.70 -13.10 14.92
C ASP A 78 -12.85 -12.35 14.22
N ARG A 79 -12.82 -12.27 12.88
CA ARG A 79 -13.76 -11.57 12.01
C ARG A 79 -13.78 -10.05 12.17
N LYS A 80 -12.80 -9.47 12.86
CA LYS A 80 -12.65 -8.01 12.93
C LYS A 80 -11.83 -7.48 11.75
N PRO A 81 -11.97 -6.18 11.40
CA PRO A 81 -11.09 -5.57 10.40
C PRO A 81 -9.62 -5.75 10.80
N LYS A 82 -8.80 -6.26 9.88
CA LYS A 82 -7.36 -6.35 10.09
C LYS A 82 -6.75 -4.96 10.01
N LEU A 83 -5.97 -4.59 11.02
CA LEU A 83 -5.33 -3.28 11.13
C LEU A 83 -3.94 -3.29 10.46
N LEU A 84 -3.48 -2.12 10.02
CA LEU A 84 -2.17 -1.95 9.39
C LEU A 84 -1.03 -2.50 10.26
N GLY A 85 -0.99 -2.13 11.55
CA GLY A 85 0.08 -2.58 12.45
C GLY A 85 0.11 -4.09 12.66
N GLN A 86 -1.05 -4.77 12.62
CA GLN A 86 -1.11 -6.23 12.67
C GLN A 86 -0.48 -6.83 11.40
N ALA A 87 -0.78 -6.29 10.23
CA ALA A 87 -0.21 -6.75 8.98
C ALA A 87 1.30 -6.51 8.87
N LEU A 88 1.78 -5.34 9.31
CA LEU A 88 3.21 -5.02 9.34
C LEU A 88 3.98 -5.97 10.25
N LYS A 89 3.44 -6.25 11.44
CA LYS A 89 4.02 -7.21 12.38
C LYS A 89 4.05 -8.63 11.81
N ASP A 90 2.99 -9.08 11.15
CA ASP A 90 2.95 -10.41 10.53
C ASP A 90 3.97 -10.55 9.38
N LEU A 91 4.12 -9.52 8.55
CA LEU A 91 5.00 -9.55 7.38
C LEU A 91 6.48 -9.35 7.75
N MET A 92 6.75 -8.51 8.74
CA MET A 92 8.10 -8.05 9.07
C MET A 92 8.27 -7.86 10.59
N PRO A 93 8.16 -8.94 11.39
CA PRO A 93 8.11 -8.85 12.86
C PRO A 93 9.39 -8.29 13.49
N THR A 94 10.53 -8.42 12.83
CA THR A 94 11.81 -7.86 13.31
C THR A 94 11.85 -6.34 13.21
N LEU A 95 11.20 -5.76 12.20
CA LEU A 95 11.13 -4.32 12.00
C LEU A 95 9.91 -3.71 12.71
N PHE A 96 8.82 -4.47 12.82
CA PHE A 96 7.58 -4.05 13.48
C PHE A 96 7.22 -5.02 14.61
N PRO A 97 7.92 -4.97 15.76
CA PRO A 97 7.68 -5.89 16.87
C PRO A 97 6.33 -5.66 17.58
N SER A 98 5.78 -4.44 17.49
CA SER A 98 4.46 -4.07 18.01
C SER A 98 3.47 -3.82 16.87
N SER A 99 2.23 -4.25 17.05
CA SER A 99 1.11 -3.99 16.14
C SER A 99 0.31 -2.75 16.51
N ARG A 100 0.59 -2.14 17.66
CA ARG A 100 -0.11 -0.95 18.16
C ARG A 100 0.74 0.30 17.98
N ASP A 101 2.02 0.19 18.29
CA ASP A 101 2.93 1.32 18.41
C ASP A 101 4.12 1.16 17.44
N PRO A 102 4.49 2.21 16.69
CA PRO A 102 5.67 2.20 15.84
C PRO A 102 6.94 2.37 16.70
N VAL A 103 7.47 1.27 17.24
CA VAL A 103 8.62 1.30 18.18
C VAL A 103 9.97 1.46 17.47
N LEU A 104 10.22 0.66 16.44
CA LEU A 104 11.49 0.65 15.70
C LEU A 104 11.39 1.30 14.33
N ALA A 105 10.19 1.30 13.74
CA ALA A 105 9.93 1.89 12.45
C ALA A 105 8.45 2.29 12.36
N SER A 106 8.18 3.25 11.49
CA SER A 106 6.86 3.65 11.04
C SER A 106 6.75 3.45 9.54
N VAL A 107 5.56 3.71 8.99
CA VAL A 107 5.33 3.69 7.54
C VAL A 107 4.62 4.94 7.09
N VAL A 108 4.94 5.36 5.87
CA VAL A 108 4.34 6.48 5.18
C VAL A 108 3.51 5.97 4.00
N LEU A 109 2.32 6.52 3.82
CA LEU A 109 1.44 6.31 2.68
C LEU A 109 1.06 7.68 2.09
N HIS A 110 1.18 7.87 0.78
CA HIS A 110 0.93 9.18 0.12
C HIS A 110 1.67 10.36 0.75
N GLY A 111 2.88 10.12 1.28
CA GLY A 111 3.71 11.16 1.90
C GLY A 111 3.35 11.53 3.34
N VAL A 112 2.33 10.89 3.94
CA VAL A 112 1.95 11.10 5.35
C VAL A 112 2.13 9.84 6.20
N PRO A 113 2.43 9.95 7.51
CA PRO A 113 2.49 8.79 8.40
C PRO A 113 1.16 8.02 8.41
N ALA A 114 1.22 6.70 8.21
CA ALA A 114 0.03 5.85 8.21
C ALA A 114 -0.23 5.28 9.62
N PRO A 115 -1.42 5.48 10.22
CA PRO A 115 -1.73 5.00 11.57
C PRO A 115 -1.76 3.47 11.63
N PHE A 116 -1.13 2.86 12.63
CA PHE A 116 -1.15 1.40 12.82
C PHE A 116 -2.55 0.86 13.12
N SER A 117 -3.43 1.70 13.67
CA SER A 117 -4.83 1.39 13.94
C SER A 117 -5.75 1.50 12.72
N ALA A 118 -5.24 1.92 11.56
CA ALA A 118 -6.06 2.07 10.35
C ALA A 118 -6.53 0.71 9.82
N PRO A 119 -7.84 0.50 9.55
CA PRO A 119 -8.36 -0.73 8.98
C PRO A 119 -7.93 -0.92 7.52
N LEU A 120 -7.28 -2.03 7.18
CA LEU A 120 -6.77 -2.29 5.83
C LEU A 120 -7.85 -2.26 4.76
N GLY A 121 -9.06 -2.72 5.07
CA GLY A 121 -10.18 -2.72 4.13
C GLY A 121 -10.62 -1.30 3.75
N GLU A 122 -10.55 -0.34 4.67
CA GLU A 122 -10.85 1.06 4.39
C GLU A 122 -9.70 1.74 3.66
N MET A 123 -8.46 1.48 4.09
CA MET A 123 -7.27 1.99 3.39
C MET A 123 -7.27 1.56 1.92
N MET A 124 -7.61 0.31 1.62
CA MET A 124 -7.72 -0.17 0.23
C MET A 124 -8.73 0.64 -0.59
N ARG A 125 -9.87 1.01 -0.01
CA ARG A 125 -10.91 1.75 -0.72
C ARG A 125 -10.53 3.21 -0.99
N GLU A 126 -9.89 3.85 -0.01
CA GLU A 126 -9.68 5.30 -0.01
C GLU A 126 -8.26 5.72 -0.41
N ALA A 127 -7.28 4.85 -0.22
CA ALA A 127 -5.86 5.22 -0.33
C ALA A 127 -5.05 4.27 -1.22
N ALA A 128 -5.68 3.34 -1.94
CA ALA A 128 -4.98 2.61 -3.00
C ALA A 128 -4.53 3.57 -4.10
N TYR A 129 -3.34 3.32 -4.64
CA TYR A 129 -2.86 4.00 -5.84
C TYR A 129 -3.71 3.60 -7.06
N PRO A 130 -3.63 4.34 -8.18
CA PRO A 130 -4.40 4.02 -9.39
C PRO A 130 -4.12 2.62 -9.98
N ASP A 131 -3.00 2.00 -9.62
CA ASP A 131 -2.64 0.63 -9.98
C ASP A 131 -3.31 -0.45 -9.08
N GLY A 132 -4.08 -0.02 -8.08
CA GLY A 132 -4.79 -0.87 -7.14
C GLY A 132 -3.97 -1.36 -5.95
N TRP A 133 -2.76 -0.82 -5.72
CA TRP A 133 -1.89 -1.22 -4.60
C TRP A 133 -1.91 -0.20 -3.45
N LEU A 134 -1.79 -0.70 -2.23
CA LEU A 134 -1.32 0.11 -1.11
C LEU A 134 0.21 0.09 -1.09
N CYS A 135 0.82 1.26 -1.23
CA CYS A 135 2.27 1.42 -1.29
C CYS A 135 2.75 2.15 -0.03
N PHE A 136 3.48 1.44 0.83
CA PHE A 136 4.03 1.97 2.07
C PHE A 136 5.53 2.15 1.97
N VAL A 137 6.05 3.26 2.47
CA VAL A 137 7.50 3.47 2.62
C VAL A 137 7.86 3.36 4.09
N VAL A 138 8.84 2.52 4.43
CA VAL A 138 9.37 2.42 5.79
C VAL A 138 10.18 3.66 6.12
N VAL A 139 9.94 4.20 7.32
CA VAL A 139 10.74 5.26 7.92
C VAL A 139 11.18 4.79 9.31
N VAL A 140 12.48 4.92 9.59
CA VAL A 140 13.13 4.55 10.86
C VAL A 140 13.49 5.83 11.61
#